data_AF-A0AAV9PRH0-F1
#
_entry.id   AF-A0AAV9PRH0-F1
#
_cell.length_a   1.000
_cell.length_b   1.000
_cell.length_c   1.000
_cell.angle_alpha   90.00
_cell.angle_beta   90.00
_cell.angle_gamma   90.00
#
_symmetry.space_group_name_H-M   'P 1'
#
loop_
_entity.id
_entity.type
_entity.pdbx_description
1 polymer ?
#
loop_
_entity_poly.entity_id
_entity_poly.type
_entity_poly.pdbx_seq_one_letter_code
_entity_poly.pdbx_strand_id
1 'polypeptide(L)'
;MKERHKMNGGLLRDFIIGFADGLTVPFALTAGLSSLGSSKLVVTGGLAELFSGAISMGLGAYLATITDKQHYDTERVREKKELQECPAEETEEIYQILCAYGPGRGDVAP
;
A
#
# COMPACT_ATOMS: atom_id res chain seq x y z
N MET A 1 26.61 15.84 -1.52
CA MET A 1 26.21 14.55 -2.13
C MET A 1 24.69 14.54 -2.19
N LYS A 2 24.08 14.55 -3.38
CA LYS A 2 22.63 14.68 -3.54
C LYS A 2 22.04 13.27 -3.44
N GLU A 3 21.56 12.90 -2.25
CA GLU A 3 20.98 11.57 -2.04
C GLU A 3 19.73 11.41 -2.92
N ARG A 4 19.80 10.51 -3.90
CA ARG A 4 18.62 10.02 -4.59
C ARG A 4 17.96 9.01 -3.66
N HIS A 5 17.02 9.47 -2.84
CA HIS A 5 16.04 8.57 -2.23
C HIS A 5 15.43 7.73 -3.37
N LYS A 6 15.69 6.42 -3.37
CA LYS A 6 15.25 5.49 -4.40
C LYS A 6 13.73 5.31 -4.29
N MET A 7 12.99 6.29 -4.76
CA MET A 7 11.53 6.25 -4.93
C MET A 7 11.10 5.15 -5.92
N ASN A 8 12.05 4.54 -6.65
CA ASN A 8 11.83 3.40 -7.53
C ASN A 8 11.55 2.07 -6.79
N GLY A 9 11.83 1.94 -5.49
CA GLY A 9 11.65 0.67 -4.77
C GLY A 9 10.19 0.23 -4.68
N GLY A 10 9.28 1.17 -4.36
CA GLY A 10 7.85 0.91 -4.30
C GLY A 10 7.28 0.59 -5.68
N LEU A 11 7.56 1.44 -6.67
CA LEU A 11 7.09 1.24 -8.04
C LEU A 11 7.55 -0.09 -8.65
N LEU A 12 8.81 -0.49 -8.40
CA LEU A 12 9.34 -1.77 -8.87
C LEU A 12 8.70 -2.95 -8.13
N ARG A 13 8.47 -2.83 -6.82
CA ARG A 13 7.77 -3.85 -6.03
C ARG A 13 6.35 -4.06 -6.56
N ASP A 14 5.60 -2.98 -6.75
CA ASP A 14 4.21 -3.05 -7.23
C ASP A 14 4.14 -3.65 -8.63
N PHE A 15 5.11 -3.32 -9.50
CA PHE A 15 5.24 -3.94 -10.82
C PHE A 15 5.51 -5.45 -10.73
N ILE A 16 6.43 -5.88 -9.87
CA ILE A 16 6.75 -7.31 -9.69
C ILE A 16 5.55 -8.08 -9.16
N ILE A 17 4.84 -7.54 -8.15
CA ILE A 17 3.65 -8.16 -7.58
C ILE A 17 2.54 -8.25 -8.64
N GLY A 18 2.25 -7.15 -9.34
CA GLY A 18 1.25 -7.14 -10.40
C GLY A 18 1.57 -8.08 -11.56
N PHE A 19 2.85 -8.21 -11.92
CA PHE A 19 3.28 -9.17 -12.94
C PHE A 19 3.14 -10.62 -12.49
N ALA A 20 3.47 -10.92 -11.22
CA ALA A 20 3.31 -12.26 -10.66
C ALA A 20 1.83 -12.68 -10.63
N ASP A 21 0.93 -11.79 -10.20
CA ASP A 21 -0.51 -12.05 -10.18
C ASP A 21 -1.09 -12.17 -11.61
N GLY A 22 -0.68 -11.26 -12.51
CA GLY A 22 -1.12 -11.24 -13.91
C GLY A 22 -0.66 -12.45 -14.74
N LEU A 23 0.35 -13.19 -14.28
CA LEU A 23 0.73 -14.48 -14.87
C LEU A 23 0.03 -15.66 -14.21
N THR A 24 -0.03 -15.67 -12.88
CA THR A 24 -0.49 -16.86 -12.13
C THR A 24 -1.98 -17.09 -12.29
N VAL A 25 -2.78 -16.03 -12.21
CA VAL A 25 -4.24 -16.11 -12.21
C VAL A 25 -4.78 -16.49 -13.60
N PRO A 26 -4.43 -15.78 -14.71
CA PRO A 26 -4.80 -16.20 -16.06
C PRO A 26 -4.25 -17.57 -16.46
N PHE A 27 -3.07 -17.96 -15.98
CA PHE A 27 -2.54 -19.30 -16.23
C PHE A 27 -3.40 -20.38 -15.57
N ALA A 28 -3.73 -20.21 -14.29
CA ALA A 28 -4.59 -21.17 -13.57
C ALA A 28 -5.98 -21.27 -14.20
N LEU A 29 -6.59 -20.14 -14.57
CA LEU A 29 -7.90 -20.11 -15.22
C LEU A 29 -7.88 -20.79 -16.58
N THR A 30 -6.91 -20.47 -17.44
CA THR A 30 -6.80 -21.07 -18.77
C THR A 30 -6.47 -22.57 -18.70
N ALA A 31 -5.65 -23.00 -17.75
CA ALA A 31 -5.40 -24.41 -17.46
C ALA A 31 -6.70 -25.14 -17.05
N GLY A 32 -7.52 -24.54 -16.18
CA GLY A 32 -8.83 -25.08 -15.82
C GLY A 32 -9.80 -25.18 -17.00
N LEU A 33 -9.90 -24.11 -17.80
CA LEU A 33 -10.74 -24.05 -19.00
C LEU A 33 -10.29 -24.98 -20.12
N SER A 34 -9.01 -25.38 -20.15
CA SER A 34 -8.48 -26.28 -21.20
C SER A 34 -9.20 -27.64 -21.25
N SER A 35 -9.75 -28.09 -20.12
CA SER A 35 -10.55 -29.31 -20.01
C SER A 35 -11.85 -29.28 -20.82
N LEU A 36 -12.36 -28.10 -21.16
CA LEU A 36 -13.59 -27.89 -21.93
C LEU A 36 -13.40 -28.09 -23.45
N GLY A 37 -12.16 -28.32 -23.91
CA GLY A 37 -11.87 -28.71 -25.29
C GLY A 37 -12.00 -27.62 -26.35
N SER A 38 -12.28 -26.36 -25.97
CA SER A 38 -12.42 -25.24 -26.90
C SER A 38 -11.32 -24.19 -26.67
N SER A 39 -10.32 -24.17 -27.55
CA SER A 39 -9.22 -23.19 -27.50
C SER A 39 -9.71 -21.74 -27.58
N LYS A 40 -10.82 -21.50 -28.30
CA LYS A 40 -11.41 -20.16 -28.41
C LYS A 40 -11.90 -19.66 -27.05
N LEU A 41 -12.58 -20.52 -26.27
CA LEU A 41 -13.05 -20.18 -24.92
C LEU A 41 -11.89 -19.91 -23.96
N VAL A 42 -10.84 -20.73 -24.02
CA VAL A 42 -9.64 -20.56 -23.19
C VAL A 42 -8.99 -19.20 -23.45
N VAL A 43 -8.75 -18.86 -24.72
CA VAL A 43 -8.07 -17.60 -25.09
C VAL A 43 -8.93 -16.38 -24.76
N THR A 44 -10.21 -16.38 -25.12
CA THR A 44 -11.08 -15.22 -24.83
C THR A 44 -11.35 -15.06 -23.34
N GLY A 45 -11.49 -16.16 -22.60
CA GLY A 45 -11.68 -16.15 -21.15
C GLY A 45 -10.44 -15.63 -20.41
N GLY A 46 -9.25 -16.16 -20.74
CA GLY A 46 -8.00 -15.71 -20.14
C GLY A 46 -7.67 -14.24 -20.44
N LEU A 47 -7.95 -13.76 -21.66
CA LEU A 47 -7.78 -12.35 -22.00
C LEU A 47 -8.77 -11.46 -21.24
N ALA A 48 -10.04 -11.86 -21.15
CA ALA A 48 -11.05 -11.12 -20.41
C ALA A 48 -10.68 -10.99 -18.93
N GLU A 49 -10.22 -12.08 -18.30
CA GLU A 49 -9.73 -12.08 -16.93
C GLU A 49 -8.49 -11.18 -16.78
N LEU A 50 -7.52 -11.26 -17.67
CA LEU A 50 -6.30 -10.45 -17.61
C LEU A 50 -6.62 -8.95 -17.65
N PHE A 51 -7.48 -8.51 -18.58
CA PHE A 51 -7.88 -7.11 -18.65
C PHE A 51 -8.71 -6.68 -17.44
N SER A 52 -9.63 -7.53 -16.99
CA SER A 52 -10.45 -7.29 -15.80
C SER A 52 -9.57 -7.13 -14.56
N GLY A 53 -8.61 -8.03 -14.36
CA GLY A 53 -7.65 -8.00 -13.25
C GLY A 53 -6.75 -6.76 -13.32
N ALA A 54 -6.18 -6.45 -14.48
CA ALA A 54 -5.32 -5.28 -14.65
C ALA A 54 -6.03 -3.97 -14.32
N ILE A 55 -7.28 -3.79 -14.77
CA ILE A 55 -8.08 -2.61 -14.45
C ILE A 55 -8.40 -2.55 -12.96
N SER A 56 -8.81 -3.68 -12.37
CA SER A 56 -9.15 -3.77 -10.94
C SER A 56 -7.97 -3.42 -10.05
N MET A 57 -6.78 -4.01 -10.30
CA MET A 57 -5.58 -3.74 -9.52
C MET A 57 -5.06 -2.31 -9.74
N GLY A 58 -5.10 -1.80 -10.97
CA GLY A 58 -4.70 -0.44 -11.29
C GLY A 58 -5.55 0.62 -10.58
N LEU A 59 -6.88 0.44 -10.61
CA LEU A 59 -7.81 1.31 -9.88
C LEU A 59 -7.65 1.15 -8.36
N GLY A 60 -7.44 -0.08 -7.87
CA GLY A 60 -7.19 -0.35 -6.46
C GLY A 60 -5.97 0.39 -5.93
N ALA A 61 -4.84 0.32 -6.64
CA ALA A 61 -3.61 1.02 -6.28
C ALA A 61 -3.77 2.56 -6.33
N TYR A 62 -4.47 3.07 -7.35
CA TYR A 62 -4.76 4.50 -7.48
C TYR A 62 -5.62 5.01 -6.32
N LEU A 63 -6.70 4.31 -6.00
CA LEU A 63 -7.59 4.67 -4.90
C LEU A 63 -6.87 4.58 -3.56
N ALA A 64 -6.09 3.51 -3.31
CA ALA A 64 -5.28 3.38 -2.10
C ALA A 64 -4.35 4.59 -1.90
N THR A 65 -3.66 5.03 -2.96
CA THR A 65 -2.77 6.20 -2.90
C THR A 65 -3.53 7.49 -2.55
N ILE A 66 -4.74 7.68 -3.09
CA ILE A 66 -5.58 8.83 -2.74
C ILE A 66 -6.03 8.75 -1.29
N THR A 67 -6.50 7.59 -0.86
CA THR A 67 -6.97 7.36 0.51
C THR A 67 -5.84 7.60 1.52
N ASP A 68 -4.64 7.09 1.27
CA ASP A 68 -3.48 7.32 2.13
C ASP A 68 -3.16 8.81 2.28
N LYS A 69 -3.24 9.56 1.16
CA LYS A 69 -3.03 11.01 1.18
C LYS A 69 -4.11 11.74 1.99
N GLN A 70 -5.38 11.39 1.77
CA GLN A 70 -6.50 12.00 2.50
C GLN A 70 -6.44 11.67 3.99
N HIS A 71 -6.08 10.43 4.33
CA HIS A 71 -5.90 10.00 5.70
C HIS A 71 -4.79 10.79 6.37
N TYR A 72 -3.62 10.90 5.73
CA TYR A 72 -2.51 11.71 6.22
C TYR A 72 -2.90 13.17 6.45
N ASP A 73 -3.55 13.81 5.48
CA ASP A 73 -3.97 15.21 5.63
C ASP A 73 -4.98 15.40 6.80
N THR A 74 -5.86 14.41 7.01
CA THR A 74 -6.83 14.42 8.11
C THR A 74 -6.14 14.27 9.47
N GLU A 75 -5.26 13.28 9.62
CA GLU A 75 -4.50 13.06 10.86
C GLU A 75 -3.61 14.27 11.18
N ARG A 76 -3.00 14.90 10.16
CA ARG A 76 -2.19 16.12 10.39
C ARG A 76 -3.00 17.29 10.93
N VAL A 77 -4.24 17.46 10.50
CA VAL A 77 -5.11 18.53 11.03
C VAL A 77 -5.52 18.21 12.46
N ARG A 78 -5.77 16.92 12.74
CA ARG A 78 -6.11 16.43 14.06
C ARG A 78 -4.98 16.61 15.06
N GLU A 79 -3.77 16.13 14.78
CA GLU A 79 -2.61 16.30 15.69
C GLU A 79 -2.29 17.79 15.93
N LYS A 80 -2.39 18.64 14.90
CA LYS A 80 -2.21 20.09 15.09
C LYS A 80 -3.19 20.70 16.07
N LYS A 81 -4.41 20.17 16.15
CA LYS A 81 -5.44 20.59 17.09
C LYS A 81 -5.13 20.05 18.49
N GLU A 82 -4.76 18.78 18.60
CA GLU A 82 -4.37 18.12 19.85
C GLU A 82 -3.14 18.79 20.50
N LEU A 83 -2.16 19.22 19.68
CA LEU A 83 -1.01 20.03 20.12
C LEU A 83 -1.41 21.36 20.81
N GLN A 84 -2.55 21.96 20.43
CA GLN A 84 -3.03 23.22 21.01
C GLN A 84 -4.00 23.00 22.18
N GLU A 85 -4.87 22.00 22.07
CA GLU A 85 -5.94 21.72 23.04
C GLU A 85 -5.45 20.88 24.23
N CYS A 86 -4.55 19.92 23.99
CA CYS A 86 -4.11 18.93 24.98
C CYS A 86 -2.57 18.71 24.99
N PRO A 87 -1.75 19.77 25.16
CA PRO A 87 -0.28 19.64 25.05
C PRO A 87 0.34 18.67 26.08
N ALA A 88 -0.29 18.47 27.23
CA ALA A 88 0.19 17.54 28.25
C ALA A 88 0.00 16.06 27.82
N GLU A 89 -1.09 15.75 27.12
CA GLU A 89 -1.36 14.39 26.61
C GLU A 89 -0.42 14.06 25.45
N GLU A 90 -0.23 15.00 24.52
CA GLU A 90 0.71 14.85 23.39
C GLU A 90 2.14 14.63 23.87
N THR A 91 2.56 15.36 24.90
CA THR A 91 3.88 15.18 25.52
C THR A 91 4.03 13.77 26.09
N GLU A 92 2.99 13.25 26.73
CA GLU A 92 2.97 11.89 27.26
C GLU A 92 3.03 10.84 26.14
N GLU A 93 2.33 11.07 25.02
CA GLU A 93 2.35 10.20 23.85
C GLU A 93 3.76 10.14 23.22
N ILE A 94 4.43 11.29 23.11
CA ILE A 94 5.83 11.37 22.68
C ILE A 94 6.74 10.59 23.62
N TYR A 95 6.58 10.72 24.94
CA TYR A 95 7.35 9.93 25.92
C TYR A 95 7.10 8.43 25.76
N GLN A 96 5.85 8.01 25.54
CA GLN A 96 5.53 6.59 25.32
C GLN A 96 6.20 6.05 24.07
N ILE A 97 6.16 6.80 22.96
CA ILE A 97 6.85 6.43 21.71
C ILE A 97 8.35 6.32 21.96
N LEU A 98 8.96 7.32 22.61
CA LEU A 98 10.41 7.33 22.89
C LEU A 98 10.82 6.21 23.84
N CYS A 99 10.06 5.92 24.89
CA CYS A 99 10.36 4.83 25.83
C CYS A 99 10.44 3.47 25.14
N ALA A 100 9.67 3.24 24.07
CA ALA A 100 9.75 2.01 23.27
C ALA A 100 11.12 1.82 22.58
N TYR A 101 11.87 2.91 22.36
CA TYR A 101 13.20 2.88 21.74
C TYR A 101 14.36 2.89 22.75
N GLY A 102 14.07 2.86 24.07
CA GLY A 102 15.08 2.72 25.11
C GLY A 102 15.42 3.92 26.02
N PRO A 103 15.19 5.21 25.69
CA PRO A 103 15.40 6.29 26.65
C PRO A 103 14.42 6.19 27.83
N GLY A 104 14.94 6.34 29.06
CA GLY A 104 14.11 6.42 30.26
C GLY A 104 13.47 7.80 30.37
N ARG A 105 12.33 7.91 31.05
CA ARG A 105 11.57 9.17 31.22
C ARG A 105 12.40 10.35 31.77
N GLY A 106 13.50 10.07 32.46
CA GLY A 106 14.45 11.07 32.97
C GLY A 106 15.49 11.57 31.97
N ASP A 107 15.69 10.88 30.83
CA ASP A 107 16.67 11.24 29.79
C ASP A 107 16.07 12.15 28.70
N VAL A 108 14.74 12.30 28.69
CA VAL A 108 13.94 12.99 27.65
C VAL A 108 13.22 14.23 28.17
N ALA A 109 13.37 14.56 29.46
CA ALA A 109 12.91 15.82 30.00
C ALA A 109 13.81 16.98 29.51
N PRO A 110 13.25 18.16 29.18
CA PRO A 110 14.02 19.33 28.78
C PRO A 110 14.91 19.89 29.90
#